data_AF-A0AAV9WXJ5-F1
#
_entry.id   AF-A0AAV9WXJ5-F1
#
_cell.length_a   1.000
_cell.length_b   1.000
_cell.length_c   1.000
_cell.angle_alpha   90.00
_cell.angle_beta   90.00
_cell.angle_gamma   90.00
#
_symmetry.space_group_name_H-M   'P 1'
#
loop_
_entity.id
_entity.type
_entity.pdbx_description
1 polymer ?
#
loop_
_entity_poly.entity_id
_entity_poly.type
_entity_poly.pdbx_seq_one_letter_code
_entity_poly.pdbx_strand_id
1 'polypeptide(L)'
;MASSGTPFPLGDRDERYPLDDARAQENTLLKSSHLSAKTAHVLSTSATDSDIKEVLAAFDSSIETNNADNRRRVRSQILLELATSNSQVINDFELIATQVHSIGSALRSLHETFDDIVRRVDVGNGEVITTIQESEVILAERLKLDHKESLLQAFLEKFTIPATDLDNITSSPQFLDDSFFNTLVRVKMIHSDCQILLGSESTRAGVEIMDQMTRNLNSAYQRVYLWLQRELKFLSFETPTGNHRVRRALEVLTNRPALLQSCLDTLAESRQRTLNESFTDALTGRGEADMKPIDVMAHDPIRYTGDMMAWLHSALVGELEALQAIFELSGSERLDDMPSASGVITIAPTDLDLRDHVRPLADKSLENALSAFRLRTEHVISSHEEPTLLYGLLNILTFYRETFKKLVGADTLLVATTDSLASTTTRQLQSCLRDLFRSVQQDIPKPTPDLSPPLFLHDAMGRFRSLVKSFEASLISDSYKSRAFDMIYSEAMKPYIQGCETLSKDLPSPQCHIFMVNCLEVSKVTNDFAPITISKSPLTCKFRILYVCQAMVLKIICILLKTPLIATFCQ
;
A
#
# COMPACT_ATOMS: atom_id res chain seq x y z
N MET A 1 -13.89 60.71 -44.76
CA MET A 1 -14.09 61.88 -43.89
C MET A 1 -12.84 62.74 -44.02
N ALA A 2 -12.76 63.64 -45.00
CA ALA A 2 -13.33 64.99 -45.07
C ALA A 2 -12.48 66.04 -44.32
N SER A 3 -11.62 66.75 -45.05
CA SER A 3 -11.44 68.23 -45.07
C SER A 3 -10.23 68.56 -45.97
N SER A 4 -10.37 69.06 -47.22
CA SER A 4 -10.54 70.48 -47.63
C SER A 4 -9.45 71.42 -47.09
N GLY A 5 -8.74 72.26 -47.84
CA GLY A 5 -8.87 72.78 -49.21
C GLY A 5 -7.54 73.45 -49.64
N THR A 6 -7.22 73.55 -50.93
CA THR A 6 -7.45 74.66 -51.89
C THR A 6 -6.10 75.13 -52.46
N PRO A 7 -5.89 75.10 -53.79
CA PRO A 7 -4.76 75.75 -54.45
C PRO A 7 -5.20 77.03 -55.18
N PHE A 8 -4.36 78.07 -55.21
CA PHE A 8 -4.49 79.18 -56.16
C PHE A 8 -3.12 79.69 -56.65
N PRO A 9 -3.03 80.22 -57.89
CA PRO A 9 -1.78 80.34 -58.65
C PRO A 9 -1.37 81.80 -58.99
N LEU A 10 -0.15 81.92 -59.54
CA LEU A 10 0.36 82.95 -60.47
C LEU A 10 0.46 84.43 -60.00
N GLY A 11 1.64 85.02 -60.24
CA GLY A 11 1.90 86.45 -60.15
C GLY A 11 3.26 86.83 -60.72
N ASP A 12 3.37 86.83 -62.05
CA ASP A 12 4.38 87.57 -62.83
C ASP A 12 4.24 89.08 -62.57
N ARG A 13 5.36 89.80 -62.41
CA ARG A 13 5.41 91.26 -62.65
C ARG A 13 6.82 91.77 -62.92
N ASP A 14 7.10 91.84 -64.21
CA ASP A 14 8.11 92.65 -64.89
C ASP A 14 7.62 94.11 -64.92
N GLU A 15 8.41 95.09 -64.45
CA GLU A 15 8.18 96.50 -64.80
C GLU A 15 9.51 97.22 -65.10
N ARG A 16 9.57 97.75 -66.33
CA ARG A 16 10.68 98.48 -66.97
C ARG A 16 10.24 99.92 -67.27
N TYR A 17 11.09 100.88 -66.89
CA TYR A 17 11.35 102.22 -67.51
C TYR A 17 10.19 103.25 -67.58
N PRO A 18 10.38 104.57 -67.89
CA PRO A 18 11.54 105.23 -68.51
C PRO A 18 11.99 106.63 -67.99
N LEU A 19 13.16 107.05 -68.49
CA LEU A 19 13.64 108.43 -68.60
C LEU A 19 12.89 109.18 -69.72
N ASP A 20 12.68 110.49 -69.59
CA ASP A 20 12.63 111.36 -70.78
C ASP A 20 13.02 112.82 -70.46
N ASP A 21 13.99 113.28 -71.24
CA ASP A 21 14.34 114.67 -71.55
C ASP A 21 13.21 115.33 -72.37
N ALA A 22 12.99 116.64 -72.23
CA ALA A 22 12.71 117.49 -73.39
C ALA A 22 12.62 119.00 -73.10
N ARG A 23 13.32 119.73 -73.98
CA ARG A 23 13.06 121.06 -74.58
C ARG A 23 13.70 122.29 -73.90
N ALA A 24 14.64 123.00 -74.55
CA ALA A 24 14.58 123.73 -75.84
C ALA A 24 13.56 124.88 -75.76
N GLN A 25 13.78 126.14 -76.14
CA GLN A 25 14.60 126.82 -77.15
C GLN A 25 14.39 128.33 -76.87
N GLU A 26 15.40 129.21 -77.03
CA GLU A 26 15.26 130.53 -77.70
C GLU A 26 16.54 131.40 -77.63
N ASN A 27 17.11 131.63 -78.82
CA ASN A 27 17.47 132.92 -79.43
C ASN A 27 18.31 133.98 -78.67
N THR A 28 19.57 134.07 -79.11
CA THR A 28 20.22 135.27 -79.71
C THR A 28 19.65 136.66 -79.37
N LEU A 29 20.32 137.38 -78.46
CA LEU A 29 20.84 138.77 -78.56
C LEU A 29 21.24 139.26 -77.14
N LEU A 30 22.22 140.18 -77.06
CA LEU A 30 22.67 140.91 -75.84
C LEU A 30 23.74 140.22 -74.96
N LYS A 31 24.99 140.23 -75.45
CA LYS A 31 26.20 139.77 -74.76
C LYS A 31 26.70 140.67 -73.59
N SER A 32 25.88 141.53 -72.99
CA SER A 32 26.35 142.46 -71.92
C SER A 32 25.57 142.46 -70.60
N SER A 33 24.46 141.71 -70.42
CA SER A 33 23.67 141.71 -69.17
C SER A 33 23.70 140.42 -68.33
N HIS A 34 24.32 139.33 -68.81
CA HIS A 34 24.25 138.01 -68.15
C HIS A 34 25.11 137.84 -66.88
N LEU A 35 26.17 138.65 -66.71
CA LEU A 35 27.04 138.56 -65.52
C LEU A 35 26.40 139.20 -64.30
N SER A 36 25.78 140.38 -64.46
CA SER A 36 25.15 141.12 -63.36
C SER A 36 23.94 140.38 -62.77
N ALA A 37 23.12 139.76 -63.63
CA ALA A 37 21.98 138.95 -63.19
C ALA A 37 22.41 137.65 -62.48
N LYS A 38 23.48 136.98 -62.96
CA LYS A 38 24.06 135.81 -62.28
C LYS A 38 24.71 136.15 -60.95
N THR A 39 25.40 137.29 -60.84
CA THR A 39 25.96 137.73 -59.55
C THR A 39 24.88 138.09 -58.54
N ALA A 40 23.78 138.73 -58.97
CA ALA A 40 22.66 139.03 -58.09
C ALA A 40 21.93 137.76 -57.60
N HIS A 41 21.75 136.77 -58.48
CA HIS A 41 21.16 135.48 -58.11
C HIS A 41 22.07 134.64 -57.21
N VAL A 42 23.38 134.62 -57.46
CA VAL A 42 24.32 133.88 -56.60
C VAL A 42 24.40 134.51 -55.21
N LEU A 43 24.37 135.85 -55.11
CA LEU A 43 24.37 136.55 -53.81
C LEU A 43 23.06 136.41 -53.05
N SER A 44 21.91 136.32 -53.73
CA SER A 44 20.62 136.12 -53.06
C SER A 44 20.42 134.68 -52.58
N THR A 45 20.99 133.69 -53.28
CA THR A 45 20.90 132.28 -52.90
C THR A 45 22.00 131.86 -51.91
N SER A 46 23.21 132.44 -51.95
CA SER A 46 24.34 132.00 -51.11
C SER A 46 24.31 132.52 -49.66
N ALA A 47 23.49 133.52 -49.34
CA ALA A 47 23.46 134.12 -48.00
C ALA A 47 22.54 133.39 -47.00
N THR A 48 21.60 132.55 -47.46
CA THR A 48 20.54 131.98 -46.60
C THR A 48 20.68 130.50 -46.26
N ASP A 49 21.53 129.74 -46.96
CA ASP A 49 21.61 128.28 -46.81
C ASP A 49 22.89 127.84 -46.06
N SER A 50 22.72 127.20 -44.90
CA SER A 50 23.80 126.77 -44.00
C SER A 50 24.62 125.62 -44.57
N ASP A 51 23.97 124.68 -45.26
CA ASP A 51 24.63 123.51 -45.85
C ASP A 51 25.49 123.94 -47.02
N ILE A 52 25.00 124.87 -47.84
CA ILE A 52 25.77 125.47 -48.92
C ILE A 52 26.95 126.26 -48.36
N LYS A 53 26.79 126.93 -47.21
CA LYS A 53 27.89 127.66 -46.56
C LYS A 53 28.98 126.74 -46.01
N GLU A 54 28.60 125.59 -45.47
CA GLU A 54 29.53 124.58 -44.96
C GLU A 54 30.26 123.87 -46.11
N VAL A 55 29.54 123.53 -47.17
CA VAL A 55 30.11 123.01 -48.43
C VAL A 55 31.05 124.04 -49.05
N LEU A 56 30.65 125.32 -49.15
CA LEU A 56 31.50 126.39 -49.67
C LEU A 56 32.72 126.65 -48.78
N ALA A 57 32.62 126.53 -47.46
CA ALA A 57 33.76 126.65 -46.54
C ALA A 57 34.75 125.49 -46.71
N ALA A 58 34.25 124.25 -46.85
CA ALA A 58 35.08 123.08 -47.17
C ALA A 58 35.74 123.20 -48.56
N PHE A 59 35.03 123.81 -49.53
CA PHE A 59 35.57 124.11 -50.85
C PHE A 59 36.63 125.22 -50.82
N ASP A 60 36.43 126.29 -50.04
CA ASP A 60 37.36 127.42 -49.91
C ASP A 60 38.67 126.98 -49.25
N SER A 61 38.60 126.12 -48.22
CA SER A 61 39.81 125.51 -47.62
C SER A 61 40.59 124.61 -48.58
N SER A 62 39.96 124.14 -49.66
CA SER A 62 40.56 123.22 -50.62
C SER A 62 41.15 123.90 -51.86
N ILE A 63 40.92 125.21 -52.06
CA ILE A 63 41.30 125.94 -53.29
C ILE A 63 42.08 127.22 -52.95
N GLU A 64 43.42 127.14 -52.91
CA GLU A 64 44.26 128.31 -52.57
C GLU A 64 44.45 129.32 -53.72
N THR A 65 44.22 128.96 -55.00
CA THR A 65 44.27 129.93 -56.14
C THR A 65 43.36 129.56 -57.33
N ASN A 66 42.69 130.57 -57.91
CA ASN A 66 41.66 130.42 -58.96
C ASN A 66 42.21 130.49 -60.39
N ASN A 67 42.88 129.43 -60.85
CA ASN A 67 43.37 129.27 -62.22
C ASN A 67 42.46 128.33 -63.06
N ALA A 68 42.51 128.45 -64.40
CA ALA A 68 41.67 127.67 -65.31
C ALA A 68 41.87 126.13 -65.18
N ASP A 69 43.07 125.68 -64.83
CA ASP A 69 43.38 124.27 -64.61
C ASP A 69 42.82 123.73 -63.28
N ASN A 70 42.77 124.56 -62.23
CA ASN A 70 42.20 124.18 -60.94
C ASN A 70 40.68 123.97 -61.04
N ARG A 71 39.96 124.79 -61.83
CA ARG A 71 38.52 124.59 -62.08
C ARG A 71 38.19 123.26 -62.77
N ARG A 72 39.09 122.74 -63.62
CA ARG A 72 38.93 121.41 -64.24
C ARG A 72 39.28 120.28 -63.26
N ARG A 73 40.30 120.49 -62.42
CA ARG A 73 40.75 119.49 -61.42
C ARG A 73 39.77 119.31 -60.26
N VAL A 74 39.04 120.35 -59.84
CA VAL A 74 38.07 120.26 -58.74
C VAL A 74 36.93 119.28 -59.06
N ARG A 75 36.33 119.35 -60.26
CA ARG A 75 35.29 118.38 -60.66
C ARG A 75 35.84 116.95 -60.70
N SER A 76 37.04 116.74 -61.25
CA SER A 76 37.66 115.42 -61.24
C SER A 76 38.00 114.94 -59.83
N GLN A 77 38.35 115.84 -58.91
CA GLN A 77 38.73 115.49 -57.55
C GLN A 77 37.53 115.13 -56.68
N ILE A 78 36.41 115.86 -56.80
CA ILE A 78 35.15 115.49 -56.14
C ILE A 78 34.62 114.16 -56.68
N LEU A 79 34.68 113.95 -58.01
CA LEU A 79 34.27 112.68 -58.60
C LEU A 79 35.17 111.53 -58.15
N LEU A 80 36.46 111.79 -57.94
CA LEU A 80 37.41 110.81 -57.40
C LEU A 80 37.13 110.53 -55.92
N GLU A 81 36.82 111.54 -55.12
CA GLU A 81 36.47 111.39 -53.71
C GLU A 81 35.14 110.66 -53.53
N LEU A 82 34.12 110.99 -54.33
CA LEU A 82 32.85 110.27 -54.35
C LEU A 82 33.01 108.83 -54.84
N ALA A 83 33.82 108.59 -55.87
CA ALA A 83 34.15 107.25 -56.31
C ALA A 83 34.94 106.47 -55.25
N THR A 84 35.80 107.14 -54.48
CA THR A 84 36.56 106.53 -53.38
C THR A 84 35.65 106.19 -52.21
N SER A 85 34.74 107.09 -51.84
CA SER A 85 33.76 106.86 -50.76
C SER A 85 32.76 105.76 -51.15
N ASN A 86 32.22 105.77 -52.37
CA ASN A 86 31.37 104.70 -52.85
C ASN A 86 32.13 103.37 -52.97
N SER A 87 33.42 103.40 -53.34
CA SER A 87 34.27 102.20 -53.35
C SER A 87 34.49 101.67 -51.93
N GLN A 88 34.64 102.53 -50.93
CA GLN A 88 34.73 102.11 -49.52
C GLN A 88 33.42 101.45 -49.06
N VAL A 89 32.26 102.04 -49.38
CA VAL A 89 30.97 101.44 -49.05
C VAL A 89 30.76 100.10 -49.74
N ILE A 90 31.16 99.96 -51.02
CA ILE A 90 31.09 98.67 -51.73
C ILE A 90 32.01 97.64 -51.08
N ASN A 91 33.21 98.03 -50.65
CA ASN A 91 34.14 97.13 -49.93
C ASN A 91 33.56 96.71 -48.56
N ASP A 92 32.89 97.61 -47.84
CA ASP A 92 32.23 97.29 -46.58
C ASP A 92 31.02 96.35 -46.81
N PHE A 93 30.25 96.54 -47.88
CA PHE A 93 29.18 95.61 -48.28
C PHE A 93 29.70 94.26 -48.78
N GLU A 94 30.89 94.22 -49.38
CA GLU A 94 31.57 92.97 -49.75
C GLU A 94 31.91 92.13 -48.51
N LEU A 95 32.35 92.79 -47.42
CA LEU A 95 32.57 92.13 -46.13
C LEU A 95 31.27 91.54 -45.56
N ILE A 96 30.15 92.27 -45.65
CA ILE A 96 28.85 91.80 -45.17
C ILE A 96 28.33 90.65 -46.06
N ALA A 97 28.47 90.75 -47.38
CA ALA A 97 28.05 89.72 -48.32
C ALA A 97 28.84 88.42 -48.13
N THR A 98 30.15 88.51 -47.88
CA THR A 98 30.99 87.35 -47.56
C THR A 98 30.63 86.71 -46.22
N GLN A 99 30.30 87.51 -45.20
CA GLN A 99 29.77 86.98 -43.92
C GLN A 99 28.42 86.27 -44.09
N VAL A 100 27.49 86.85 -44.84
CA VAL A 100 26.19 86.22 -45.14
C VAL A 100 26.38 84.93 -45.94
N HIS A 101 27.31 84.90 -46.90
CA HIS A 101 27.63 83.69 -47.64
C HIS A 101 28.28 82.62 -46.74
N SER A 102 29.14 83.01 -45.80
CA SER A 102 29.73 82.13 -44.80
C SER A 102 28.70 81.57 -43.82
N ILE A 103 27.72 82.36 -43.42
CA ILE A 103 26.60 81.89 -42.59
C ILE A 103 25.71 80.95 -43.41
N GLY A 104 25.45 81.27 -44.67
CA GLY A 104 24.67 80.42 -45.57
C GLY A 104 25.37 79.09 -45.91
N SER A 105 26.70 79.06 -46.01
CA SER A 105 27.47 77.82 -46.16
C SER A 105 27.52 77.03 -44.86
N ALA A 106 27.71 77.70 -43.71
CA ALA A 106 27.65 77.06 -42.39
C ALA A 106 26.26 76.46 -42.11
N LEU A 107 25.18 77.17 -42.47
CA LEU A 107 23.80 76.69 -42.32
C LEU A 107 23.50 75.51 -43.24
N ARG A 108 23.99 75.54 -44.49
CA ARG A 108 23.89 74.38 -45.40
C ARG A 108 24.66 73.18 -44.87
N SER A 109 25.88 73.38 -44.38
CA SER A 109 26.66 72.31 -43.75
C SER A 109 25.98 71.77 -42.49
N LEU A 110 25.36 72.64 -41.69
CA LEU A 110 24.57 72.23 -40.53
C LEU A 110 23.32 71.44 -40.94
N HIS A 111 22.65 71.83 -42.02
CA HIS A 111 21.50 71.10 -42.53
C HIS A 111 21.90 69.73 -43.09
N GLU A 112 23.00 69.65 -43.85
CA GLU A 112 23.55 68.37 -44.33
C GLU A 112 23.96 67.44 -43.19
N THR A 113 24.61 67.98 -42.15
CA THR A 113 24.98 67.18 -40.96
C THR A 113 23.75 66.77 -40.14
N PHE A 114 22.74 67.63 -40.03
CA PHE A 114 21.48 67.27 -39.39
C PHE A 114 20.75 66.16 -40.15
N ASP A 115 20.65 66.25 -41.48
CA ASP A 115 20.07 65.20 -42.32
C ASP A 115 20.84 63.89 -42.22
N ASP A 116 22.19 63.93 -42.14
CA ASP A 116 23.01 62.73 -41.93
C ASP A 116 22.76 62.13 -40.54
N ILE A 117 22.62 62.95 -39.50
CA ILE A 117 22.26 62.50 -38.15
C ILE A 117 20.87 61.87 -38.15
N VAL A 118 19.87 62.50 -38.76
CA VAL A 118 18.49 61.97 -38.85
C VAL A 118 18.48 60.63 -39.57
N ARG A 119 19.17 60.52 -40.71
CA ARG A 119 19.30 59.24 -41.44
C ARG A 119 19.95 58.16 -40.59
N ARG A 120 21.04 58.46 -39.88
CA ARG A 120 21.71 57.49 -39.01
C ARG A 120 20.83 57.07 -37.84
N VAL A 121 20.04 57.99 -37.28
CA VAL A 121 19.08 57.69 -36.22
C VAL A 121 17.96 56.81 -36.74
N ASP A 122 17.42 57.08 -37.93
CA ASP A 122 16.37 56.26 -38.55
C ASP A 122 16.86 54.85 -38.88
N VAL A 123 18.06 54.72 -39.45
CA VAL A 123 18.69 53.42 -39.73
C VAL A 123 18.95 52.67 -38.42
N GLY A 124 19.54 53.33 -37.43
CA GLY A 124 19.80 52.74 -36.12
C GLY A 124 18.51 52.32 -35.40
N ASN A 125 17.44 53.11 -35.50
CA ASN A 125 16.14 52.77 -34.92
C ASN A 125 15.52 51.55 -35.62
N GLY A 126 15.67 51.43 -36.95
CA GLY A 126 15.29 50.23 -37.69
C GLY A 126 16.03 48.98 -37.21
N GLU A 127 17.35 49.05 -37.08
CA GLU A 127 18.19 47.96 -36.58
C GLU A 127 17.89 47.61 -35.11
N VAL A 128 17.59 48.61 -34.27
CA VAL A 128 17.18 48.40 -32.87
C VAL A 128 15.83 47.70 -32.80
N ILE A 129 14.86 48.07 -33.63
CA ILE A 129 13.56 47.40 -33.66
C ILE A 129 13.71 45.93 -34.10
N THR A 130 14.52 45.65 -35.12
CA THR A 130 14.74 44.27 -35.56
C THR A 130 15.45 43.44 -34.49
N THR A 131 16.47 43.99 -33.83
CA THR A 131 17.17 43.29 -32.74
C THR A 131 16.28 43.10 -31.51
N ILE A 132 15.39 44.04 -31.20
CA ILE A 132 14.38 43.86 -30.15
C ILE A 132 13.43 42.72 -30.51
N GLN A 133 12.91 42.68 -31.74
CA GLN A 133 12.02 41.60 -32.19
C GLN A 133 12.71 40.22 -32.13
N GLU A 134 13.96 40.13 -32.57
CA GLU A 134 14.75 38.91 -32.44
C GLU A 134 14.97 38.53 -30.97
N SER A 135 15.25 39.51 -30.10
CA SER A 135 15.42 39.28 -28.67
C SER A 135 14.14 38.79 -27.98
N GLU A 136 12.97 39.29 -28.38
CA GLU A 136 11.67 38.86 -27.86
C GLU A 136 11.39 37.40 -28.23
N VAL A 137 11.71 36.99 -29.47
CA VAL A 137 11.60 35.60 -29.91
C VAL A 137 12.53 34.70 -29.11
N ILE A 138 13.79 35.10 -28.94
CA ILE A 138 14.79 34.33 -28.16
C ILE A 138 14.36 34.21 -26.69
N LEU A 139 13.84 35.28 -26.08
CA LEU A 139 13.34 35.24 -24.71
C LEU A 139 12.12 34.31 -24.57
N ALA A 140 11.20 34.35 -25.54
CA ALA A 140 10.06 33.44 -25.55
C ALA A 140 10.48 31.97 -25.72
N GLU A 141 11.50 31.69 -26.53
CA GLU A 141 12.09 30.36 -26.65
C GLU A 141 12.80 29.91 -25.38
N ARG A 142 13.54 30.81 -24.73
CA ARG A 142 14.20 30.53 -23.45
C ARG A 142 13.18 30.14 -22.38
N LEU A 143 12.09 30.88 -22.23
CA LEU A 143 11.04 30.54 -21.26
C LEU A 143 10.43 29.15 -21.53
N LYS A 144 10.24 28.78 -22.81
CA LYS A 144 9.77 27.43 -23.17
C LYS A 144 10.80 26.36 -22.84
N LEU A 145 12.10 26.63 -23.02
CA LEU A 145 13.18 25.73 -22.64
C LEU A 145 13.28 25.56 -21.13
N ASP A 146 13.21 26.65 -20.36
CA ASP A 146 13.23 26.62 -18.89
C ASP A 146 12.06 25.79 -18.33
N HIS A 147 10.86 25.93 -18.92
CA HIS A 147 9.72 25.10 -18.54
C HIS A 147 9.92 23.62 -18.88
N LYS A 148 10.50 23.31 -20.05
CA LYS A 148 10.83 21.93 -20.44
C LYS A 148 11.91 21.34 -19.55
N GLU A 149 12.91 22.11 -19.15
CA GLU A 149 13.96 21.67 -18.22
C GLU A 149 13.36 21.33 -16.85
N SER A 150 12.51 22.20 -16.31
CA SER A 150 11.82 21.95 -15.05
C SER A 150 10.93 20.70 -15.11
N LEU A 151 10.20 20.51 -16.22
CA LEU A 151 9.39 19.30 -16.44
C LEU A 151 10.27 18.04 -16.54
N LEU A 152 11.40 18.12 -17.26
CA LEU A 152 12.34 17.01 -17.41
C LEU A 152 12.98 16.65 -16.07
N GLN A 153 13.34 17.64 -15.26
CA GLN A 153 13.89 17.41 -13.92
C GLN A 153 12.86 16.72 -13.01
N ALA A 154 11.62 17.22 -12.99
CA ALA A 154 10.54 16.58 -12.23
C ALA A 154 10.25 15.14 -12.74
N PHE A 155 10.33 14.93 -14.05
CA PHE A 155 10.18 13.60 -14.65
C PHE A 155 11.32 12.66 -14.22
N LEU A 156 12.57 13.12 -14.25
CA LEU A 156 13.72 12.32 -13.84
C LEU A 156 13.66 11.99 -12.35
N GLU A 157 13.37 12.96 -11.47
CA GLU A 157 13.26 12.72 -10.03
C GLU A 157 12.17 11.69 -9.69
N LYS A 158 11.04 11.74 -10.41
CA LYS A 158 9.90 10.86 -10.18
C LYS A 158 10.08 9.46 -10.76
N PHE A 159 10.62 9.33 -11.98
CA PHE A 159 10.64 8.05 -12.71
C PHE A 159 12.01 7.35 -12.74
N THR A 160 13.07 7.97 -12.23
CA THR A 160 14.38 7.32 -12.11
C THR A 160 14.66 6.85 -10.68
N ILE A 161 15.32 5.69 -10.58
CA ILE A 161 15.83 5.14 -9.33
C ILE A 161 17.31 5.50 -9.23
N PRO A 162 17.80 6.07 -8.11
CA PRO A 162 19.21 6.32 -7.87
C PRO A 162 20.04 5.03 -7.99
N ALA A 163 21.27 5.11 -8.48
CA ALA A 163 22.14 3.93 -8.64
C ALA A 163 22.36 3.17 -7.30
N THR A 164 22.45 3.89 -6.18
CA THR A 164 22.56 3.30 -4.84
C THR A 164 21.34 2.46 -4.44
N ASP A 165 20.16 2.90 -4.85
CA ASP A 165 18.89 2.22 -4.60
C ASP A 165 18.74 0.99 -5.51
N LEU A 166 19.24 1.07 -6.73
CA LEU A 166 19.28 -0.05 -7.66
C LEU A 166 20.24 -1.15 -7.16
N ASP A 167 21.42 -0.77 -6.69
CA ASP A 167 22.38 -1.69 -6.07
C ASP A 167 21.77 -2.37 -4.83
N ASN A 168 20.98 -1.65 -4.04
CA ASN A 168 20.26 -2.24 -2.91
C ASN A 168 19.26 -3.32 -3.34
N ILE A 169 18.72 -3.29 -4.56
CA ILE A 169 17.82 -4.32 -5.08
C ILE A 169 18.60 -5.48 -5.73
N THR A 170 19.63 -5.16 -6.50
CA THR A 170 20.37 -6.14 -7.33
C THR A 170 21.50 -6.84 -6.59
N SER A 171 22.00 -6.28 -5.49
CA SER A 171 23.07 -6.88 -4.69
C SER A 171 22.68 -8.23 -4.10
N SER A 172 23.70 -9.02 -3.74
CA SER A 172 23.53 -10.35 -3.15
C SER A 172 22.62 -10.36 -1.92
N PRO A 173 21.91 -11.48 -1.66
CA PRO A 173 20.84 -11.59 -0.65
C PRO A 173 21.35 -11.66 0.81
N GLN A 174 22.46 -11.00 1.13
CA GLN A 174 23.15 -11.24 2.39
C GLN A 174 22.43 -10.60 3.58
N PHE A 175 21.88 -9.40 3.42
CA PHE A 175 21.09 -8.73 4.45
C PHE A 175 19.93 -7.94 3.81
N LEU A 176 18.79 -7.92 4.50
CA LEU A 176 17.67 -7.01 4.22
C LEU A 176 17.64 -5.94 5.31
N ASP A 177 17.77 -4.69 4.88
CA ASP A 177 17.67 -3.51 5.73
C ASP A 177 16.38 -2.73 5.44
N ASP A 178 15.98 -1.85 6.35
CA ASP A 178 14.79 -1.01 6.16
C ASP A 178 14.89 -0.11 4.91
N SER A 179 16.11 0.24 4.51
CA SER A 179 16.39 0.93 3.25
C SER A 179 15.89 0.15 2.04
N PHE A 180 16.10 -1.17 2.00
CA PHE A 180 15.62 -2.03 0.92
C PHE A 180 14.08 -2.00 0.82
N PHE A 181 13.38 -2.10 1.95
CA PHE A 181 11.92 -2.08 1.94
C PHE A 181 11.39 -0.71 1.48
N ASN A 182 12.05 0.38 1.86
CA ASN A 182 11.70 1.72 1.38
C ASN A 182 11.94 1.86 -0.13
N THR A 183 13.06 1.34 -0.64
CA THR A 183 13.32 1.32 -2.09
C THR A 183 12.27 0.48 -2.82
N LEU A 184 11.88 -0.68 -2.28
CA LEU A 184 10.85 -1.52 -2.88
C LEU A 184 9.48 -0.81 -2.97
N VAL A 185 9.08 -0.09 -1.92
CA VAL A 185 7.86 0.74 -1.96
C VAL A 185 7.99 1.80 -3.04
N ARG A 186 9.14 2.48 -3.14
CA ARG A 186 9.40 3.44 -4.21
C ARG A 186 9.29 2.82 -5.60
N VAL A 187 9.87 1.64 -5.85
CA VAL A 187 9.75 0.94 -7.14
C VAL A 187 8.29 0.60 -7.47
N LYS A 188 7.50 0.15 -6.48
CA LYS A 188 6.07 -0.10 -6.65
C LYS A 188 5.30 1.18 -6.99
N MET A 189 5.61 2.30 -6.32
CA MET A 189 5.01 3.60 -6.61
C MET A 189 5.34 4.05 -8.03
N ILE A 190 6.60 3.98 -8.45
CA ILE A 190 7.02 4.32 -9.81
C ILE A 190 6.30 3.45 -10.84
N HIS A 191 6.21 2.14 -10.60
CA HIS A 191 5.48 1.22 -11.46
C HIS A 191 3.99 1.60 -11.60
N SER A 192 3.33 1.99 -10.51
CA SER A 192 1.95 2.48 -10.54
C SER A 192 1.82 3.83 -11.24
N ASP A 193 2.73 4.76 -10.99
CA ASP A 193 2.75 6.08 -11.62
C ASP A 193 3.01 5.99 -13.14
N CYS A 194 3.75 4.98 -13.60
CA CYS A 194 3.94 4.71 -15.03
C CYS A 194 2.62 4.36 -15.74
N GLN A 195 1.60 3.86 -15.03
CA GLN A 195 0.29 3.61 -15.61
C GLN A 195 -0.39 4.91 -16.09
N ILE A 196 -0.09 6.04 -15.46
CA ILE A 196 -0.56 7.37 -15.87
C ILE A 196 0.13 7.80 -17.18
N LEU A 197 1.43 7.52 -17.32
CA LEU A 197 2.18 7.82 -18.54
C LEU A 197 1.68 7.03 -19.76
N LEU A 198 1.18 5.80 -19.55
CA LEU A 198 0.57 4.99 -20.62
C LEU A 198 -0.72 5.59 -21.19
N GLY A 199 -1.40 6.46 -20.44
CA GLY A 199 -2.56 7.21 -20.92
C GLY A 199 -2.21 8.47 -21.73
N SER A 200 -0.92 8.80 -21.86
CA SER A 200 -0.42 10.00 -22.54
C SER A 200 0.24 9.68 -23.90
N GLU A 201 0.64 10.71 -24.63
CA GLU A 201 1.23 10.59 -25.97
C GLU A 201 2.60 9.86 -25.99
N SER A 202 3.32 9.78 -24.86
CA SER A 202 4.66 9.17 -24.75
C SER A 202 4.62 7.71 -24.27
N THR A 203 3.84 6.88 -24.94
CA THR A 203 3.62 5.46 -24.58
C THR A 203 4.90 4.63 -24.51
N ARG A 204 5.86 4.85 -25.42
CA ARG A 204 7.09 4.03 -25.50
C ARG A 204 7.97 4.15 -24.25
N ALA A 205 8.21 5.37 -23.76
CA ALA A 205 9.03 5.58 -22.56
C ALA A 205 8.32 5.03 -21.31
N GLY A 206 7.00 5.19 -21.23
CA GLY A 206 6.20 4.59 -20.15
C GLY A 206 6.29 3.05 -20.11
N VAL A 207 6.24 2.39 -21.27
CA VAL A 207 6.40 0.93 -21.38
C VAL A 207 7.81 0.48 -21.01
N GLU A 208 8.85 1.19 -21.45
CA GLU A 208 10.24 0.83 -21.16
C GLU A 208 10.57 0.95 -19.66
N ILE A 209 10.15 2.05 -19.03
CA ILE A 209 10.31 2.24 -17.58
C ILE A 209 9.49 1.17 -16.83
N MET A 210 8.27 0.88 -17.26
CA MET A 210 7.45 -0.16 -16.64
C MET A 210 8.09 -1.56 -16.71
N ASP A 211 8.68 -1.94 -17.85
CA ASP A 211 9.43 -3.21 -17.98
C ASP A 211 10.65 -3.22 -17.05
N GLN A 212 11.41 -2.12 -17.01
CA GLN A 212 12.55 -1.99 -16.09
C GLN A 212 12.13 -2.12 -14.62
N MET A 213 11.05 -1.45 -14.21
CA MET A 213 10.50 -1.56 -12.85
C MET A 213 10.00 -2.97 -12.56
N THR A 214 9.36 -3.64 -13.52
CA THR A 214 8.91 -5.03 -13.38
C THR A 214 10.09 -5.98 -13.15
N ARG A 215 11.18 -5.82 -13.90
CA ARG A 215 12.42 -6.59 -13.69
C ARG A 215 13.00 -6.35 -12.31
N ASN A 216 13.09 -5.08 -11.88
CA ASN A 216 13.58 -4.72 -10.55
C ASN A 216 12.69 -5.30 -9.44
N LEU A 217 11.37 -5.26 -9.59
CA LEU A 217 10.42 -5.89 -8.66
C LEU A 217 10.64 -7.40 -8.58
N ASN A 218 10.81 -8.08 -9.71
CA ASN A 218 11.06 -9.53 -9.73
C ASN A 218 12.39 -9.88 -9.03
N SER A 219 13.47 -9.13 -9.28
CA SER A 219 14.74 -9.29 -8.57
C SER A 219 14.60 -9.03 -7.08
N ALA A 220 13.84 -8.00 -6.68
CA ALA A 220 13.57 -7.71 -5.28
C ALA A 220 12.79 -8.84 -4.60
N TYR A 221 11.73 -9.37 -5.23
CA TYR A 221 10.97 -10.51 -4.69
C TYR A 221 11.84 -11.76 -4.56
N GLN A 222 12.69 -12.05 -5.54
CA GLN A 222 13.63 -13.18 -5.47
C GLN A 222 14.61 -13.01 -4.31
N ARG A 223 15.15 -11.81 -4.11
CA ARG A 223 16.04 -11.52 -2.99
C ARG A 223 15.35 -11.68 -1.64
N VAL A 224 14.13 -11.15 -1.49
CA VAL A 224 13.32 -11.32 -0.27
C VAL A 224 13.07 -12.79 -0.01
N TYR A 225 12.68 -13.55 -1.03
CA TYR A 225 12.44 -14.99 -0.92
C TYR A 225 13.69 -15.75 -0.45
N LEU A 226 14.85 -15.53 -1.08
CA LEU A 226 16.09 -16.23 -0.71
C LEU A 226 16.58 -15.88 0.69
N TRP A 227 16.49 -14.60 1.07
CA TRP A 227 16.83 -14.16 2.41
C TRP A 227 15.88 -14.78 3.44
N LEU A 228 14.56 -14.73 3.18
CA LEU A 228 13.55 -15.24 4.09
C LEU A 228 13.66 -16.76 4.25
N GLN A 229 13.91 -17.52 3.18
CA GLN A 229 14.15 -18.96 3.28
C GLN A 229 15.34 -19.32 4.16
N ARG A 230 16.40 -18.51 4.14
CA ARG A 230 17.55 -18.71 5.02
C ARG A 230 17.21 -18.36 6.45
N GLU A 231 16.55 -17.23 6.67
CA GLU A 231 16.20 -16.76 8.00
C GLU A 231 15.21 -17.70 8.71
N LEU A 232 14.18 -18.18 8.01
CA LEU A 232 13.16 -19.10 8.55
C LEU A 232 13.74 -20.45 8.99
N LYS A 233 14.88 -20.89 8.42
CA LYS A 233 15.57 -22.12 8.84
C LYS A 233 16.27 -21.99 10.19
N PHE A 234 16.65 -20.78 10.58
CA PHE A 234 17.37 -20.50 11.82
C PHE A 234 16.60 -19.58 12.76
N LEU A 235 15.32 -19.35 12.48
CA LEU A 235 14.51 -18.39 13.22
C LEU A 235 14.34 -18.86 14.66
N SER A 236 14.89 -18.07 15.60
CA SER A 236 14.58 -18.18 17.01
C SER A 236 13.52 -17.14 17.39
N PHE A 237 12.43 -17.61 17.99
CA PHE A 237 11.32 -16.76 18.44
C PHE A 237 11.69 -15.83 19.60
N GLU A 238 12.89 -15.99 20.19
CA GLU A 238 13.35 -15.22 21.34
C GLU A 238 13.79 -13.79 21.00
N THR A 239 14.02 -13.48 19.71
CA THR A 239 14.53 -12.16 19.29
C THR A 239 13.44 -11.28 18.64
N PRO A 240 12.93 -10.24 19.34
CA PRO A 240 11.85 -9.40 18.80
C PRO A 240 12.27 -8.58 17.57
N THR A 241 13.56 -8.27 17.43
CA THR A 241 14.11 -7.54 16.27
C THR A 241 14.28 -8.41 15.02
N GLY A 242 14.43 -9.74 15.12
CA GLY A 242 14.37 -10.61 13.94
C GLY A 242 12.95 -10.66 13.37
N ASN A 243 11.96 -10.68 14.26
CA ASN A 243 10.55 -10.89 13.91
C ASN A 243 9.96 -9.76 13.03
N HIS A 244 10.34 -8.49 13.23
CA HIS A 244 9.79 -7.39 12.42
C HIS A 244 10.22 -7.42 10.94
N ARG A 245 11.46 -7.80 10.64
CA ARG A 245 11.96 -7.89 9.25
C ARG A 245 11.38 -9.10 8.53
N VAL A 246 11.29 -10.23 9.23
CA VAL A 246 10.62 -11.45 8.74
C VAL A 246 9.16 -11.16 8.42
N ARG A 247 8.45 -10.43 9.29
CA ARG A 247 7.07 -9.98 9.05
C ARG A 247 6.95 -9.13 7.80
N ARG A 248 7.74 -8.06 7.71
CA ARG A 248 7.70 -7.16 6.55
C ARG A 248 8.04 -7.88 5.25
N ALA A 249 8.95 -8.87 5.29
CA ALA A 249 9.23 -9.76 4.17
C ALA A 249 8.04 -10.66 3.79
N LEU A 250 7.34 -11.24 4.77
CA LEU A 250 6.13 -12.05 4.55
C LEU A 250 4.99 -11.21 3.96
N GLU A 251 4.76 -10.00 4.47
CA GLU A 251 3.79 -9.03 3.93
C GLU A 251 4.09 -8.68 2.47
N VAL A 252 5.36 -8.43 2.14
CA VAL A 252 5.76 -8.16 0.75
C VAL A 252 5.43 -9.35 -0.17
N LEU A 253 5.64 -10.58 0.31
CA LEU A 253 5.39 -11.82 -0.44
C LEU A 253 3.91 -12.18 -0.59
N THR A 254 2.98 -11.54 0.12
CA THR A 254 1.52 -11.71 -0.10
C THR A 254 1.11 -11.41 -1.55
N ASN A 255 1.83 -10.51 -2.21
CA ASN A 255 1.64 -10.18 -3.64
C ASN A 255 2.00 -11.34 -4.59
N ARG A 256 2.65 -12.40 -4.10
CA ARG A 256 3.10 -13.58 -4.85
C ARG A 256 2.84 -14.87 -4.04
N PRO A 257 1.60 -15.39 -4.04
CA PRO A 257 1.18 -16.46 -3.12
C PRO A 257 2.00 -17.76 -3.28
N ALA A 258 2.47 -18.09 -4.48
CA ALA A 258 3.31 -19.27 -4.69
C ALA A 258 4.66 -19.21 -3.95
N LEU A 259 5.30 -18.03 -3.90
CA LEU A 259 6.56 -17.84 -3.17
C LEU A 259 6.30 -17.85 -1.65
N LEU A 260 5.19 -17.24 -1.22
CA LEU A 260 4.77 -17.24 0.18
C LEU A 260 4.56 -18.66 0.70
N GLN A 261 3.82 -19.51 -0.02
CA GLN A 261 3.57 -20.90 0.38
C GLN A 261 4.88 -21.67 0.57
N SER A 262 5.85 -21.54 -0.35
CA SER A 262 7.15 -22.19 -0.20
C SER A 262 7.94 -21.71 1.03
N CYS A 263 7.84 -20.42 1.38
CA CYS A 263 8.41 -19.90 2.62
C CYS A 263 7.70 -20.46 3.87
N LEU A 264 6.37 -20.52 3.86
CA LEU A 264 5.58 -21.11 4.95
C LEU A 264 5.90 -22.60 5.13
N ASP A 265 6.11 -23.34 4.04
CA ASP A 265 6.55 -24.74 4.09
C ASP A 265 7.95 -24.89 4.72
N THR A 266 8.87 -23.98 4.38
CA THR A 266 10.23 -23.97 4.97
C THR A 266 10.17 -23.66 6.47
N LEU A 267 9.30 -22.73 6.89
CA LEU A 267 9.04 -22.44 8.29
C LEU A 267 8.44 -23.66 8.99
N ALA A 268 7.42 -24.30 8.39
CA ALA A 268 6.79 -25.49 8.92
C ALA A 268 7.83 -26.60 9.14
N GLU A 269 8.69 -26.88 8.15
CA GLU A 269 9.74 -27.90 8.24
C GLU A 269 10.76 -27.60 9.35
N SER A 270 11.16 -26.33 9.47
CA SER A 270 12.05 -25.87 10.54
C SER A 270 11.43 -26.11 11.92
N ARG A 271 10.17 -25.70 12.12
CA ARG A 271 9.43 -25.91 13.37
C ARG A 271 9.19 -27.38 13.67
N GLN A 272 8.83 -28.18 12.67
CA GLN A 272 8.65 -29.62 12.80
C GLN A 272 9.91 -30.29 13.37
N ARG A 273 11.10 -29.88 12.91
CA ARG A 273 12.37 -30.39 13.43
C ARG A 273 12.56 -30.02 14.90
N THR A 274 12.45 -28.73 15.23
CA THR A 274 12.63 -28.24 16.61
C THR A 274 11.62 -28.83 17.60
N LEU A 275 10.34 -28.90 17.23
CA LEU A 275 9.30 -29.47 18.08
C LEU A 275 9.46 -30.97 18.25
N ASN A 276 9.87 -31.69 17.20
CA ASN A 276 10.12 -33.12 17.32
C ASN A 276 11.34 -33.41 18.22
N GLU A 277 12.41 -32.62 18.11
CA GLU A 277 13.56 -32.69 19.02
C GLU A 277 13.13 -32.41 20.47
N SER A 278 12.37 -31.33 20.69
CA SER A 278 11.81 -31.00 22.01
C SER A 278 10.89 -32.10 22.55
N PHE A 279 10.08 -32.73 21.70
CA PHE A 279 9.24 -33.87 22.09
C PHE A 279 10.11 -35.06 22.52
N THR A 280 11.14 -35.40 21.75
CA THR A 280 12.07 -36.48 22.11
C THR A 280 12.85 -36.19 23.38
N ASP A 281 13.19 -34.93 23.64
CA ASP A 281 13.85 -34.50 24.87
C ASP A 281 12.91 -34.60 26.08
N ALA A 282 11.63 -34.24 25.92
CA ALA A 282 10.62 -34.39 26.96
C ALA A 282 10.35 -35.88 27.29
N LEU A 283 10.38 -36.76 26.28
CA LEU A 283 10.23 -38.20 26.47
C LEU A 283 11.43 -38.81 27.20
N THR A 284 12.64 -38.51 26.74
CA THR A 284 13.89 -39.13 27.22
C THR A 284 14.53 -38.41 28.41
N GLY A 285 14.04 -37.22 28.76
CA GLY A 285 14.53 -36.41 29.88
C GLY A 285 15.95 -35.88 29.66
N ARG A 286 16.32 -35.67 28.39
CA ARG A 286 17.63 -35.09 28.00
C ARG A 286 17.65 -33.55 28.07
N GLY A 287 16.52 -32.93 28.40
CA GLY A 287 16.34 -31.48 28.55
C GLY A 287 16.62 -30.94 29.97
N GLU A 288 16.05 -29.77 30.29
CA GLU A 288 16.24 -29.05 31.56
C GLU A 288 16.16 -29.97 32.80
N ALA A 289 17.13 -29.81 33.70
CA ALA A 289 17.45 -30.73 34.79
C ALA A 289 16.33 -30.99 35.82
N ASP A 290 15.17 -30.33 35.69
CA ASP A 290 14.04 -30.40 36.64
C ASP A 290 12.79 -31.10 36.06
N MET A 291 12.76 -31.46 34.76
CA MET A 291 11.65 -32.22 34.17
C MET A 291 11.89 -33.73 34.26
N LYS A 292 10.97 -34.45 34.92
CA LYS A 292 10.96 -35.91 34.92
C LYS A 292 10.63 -36.43 33.52
N PRO A 293 11.43 -37.35 32.95
CA PRO A 293 11.15 -37.92 31.63
C PRO A 293 9.78 -38.59 31.60
N ILE A 294 9.02 -38.35 30.53
CA ILE A 294 7.69 -38.96 30.35
C ILE A 294 7.81 -40.49 30.25
N ASP A 295 8.89 -41.02 29.68
CA ASP A 295 9.12 -42.47 29.54
C ASP A 295 9.19 -43.20 30.90
N VAL A 296 9.51 -42.52 32.00
CA VAL A 296 9.52 -43.12 33.34
C VAL A 296 8.10 -43.56 33.76
N MET A 297 7.07 -42.90 33.23
CA MET A 297 5.66 -43.19 33.50
C MET A 297 5.08 -44.30 32.61
N ALA A 298 5.87 -44.96 31.75
CA ALA A 298 5.38 -46.01 30.84
C ALA A 298 4.69 -47.20 31.54
N HIS A 299 4.87 -47.37 32.85
CA HIS A 299 4.18 -48.37 33.67
C HIS A 299 2.70 -48.03 33.95
N ASP A 300 2.32 -46.76 33.84
CA ASP A 300 0.93 -46.28 33.97
C ASP A 300 0.46 -45.72 32.62
N PRO A 301 -0.30 -46.50 31.83
CA PRO A 301 -0.71 -46.16 30.48
C PRO A 301 -1.54 -44.87 30.39
N ILE A 302 -2.44 -44.67 31.36
CA ILE A 302 -3.35 -43.53 31.40
C ILE A 302 -2.54 -42.25 31.60
N ARG A 303 -1.61 -42.27 32.57
CA ARG A 303 -0.74 -41.15 32.85
C ARG A 303 0.25 -40.89 31.71
N TYR A 304 0.85 -41.93 31.16
CA TYR A 304 1.79 -41.80 30.04
C TYR A 304 1.15 -41.16 28.80
N THR A 305 -0.02 -41.64 28.36
CA THR A 305 -0.76 -41.00 27.26
C THR A 305 -1.27 -39.61 27.62
N GLY A 306 -1.67 -39.39 28.87
CA GLY A 306 -2.08 -38.07 29.37
C GLY A 306 -0.96 -37.04 29.35
N ASP A 307 0.24 -37.40 29.80
CA ASP A 307 1.42 -36.52 29.84
C ASP A 307 1.91 -36.20 28.42
N MET A 308 1.90 -37.18 27.50
CA MET A 308 2.20 -36.91 26.08
C MET A 308 1.18 -35.95 25.46
N MET A 309 -0.12 -36.12 25.75
CA MET A 309 -1.17 -35.22 25.27
C MET A 309 -1.05 -33.81 25.87
N ALA A 310 -0.71 -33.71 27.15
CA ALA A 310 -0.48 -32.42 27.81
C ALA A 310 0.71 -31.68 27.19
N TRP A 311 1.78 -32.40 26.85
CA TRP A 311 2.90 -31.83 26.10
C TRP A 311 2.44 -31.35 24.72
N LEU A 312 1.72 -32.19 23.96
CA LEU A 312 1.18 -31.81 22.64
C LEU A 312 0.32 -30.54 22.72
N HIS A 313 -0.55 -30.45 23.72
CA HIS A 313 -1.39 -29.28 23.95
C HIS A 313 -0.57 -28.03 24.28
N SER A 314 0.42 -28.15 25.17
CA SER A 314 1.29 -27.04 25.56
C SER A 314 2.13 -26.56 24.38
N ALA A 315 2.69 -27.49 23.60
CA ALA A 315 3.43 -27.20 22.38
C ALA A 315 2.54 -26.51 21.34
N LEU A 316 1.32 -26.99 21.12
CA LEU A 316 0.37 -26.36 20.19
C LEU A 316 0.02 -24.93 20.61
N VAL A 317 -0.28 -24.70 21.88
CA VAL A 317 -0.60 -23.36 22.39
C VAL A 317 0.62 -22.44 22.22
N GLY A 318 1.81 -22.91 22.61
CA GLY A 318 3.05 -22.16 22.42
C GLY A 318 3.35 -21.84 20.96
N GLU A 319 3.13 -22.77 20.03
CA GLU A 319 3.27 -22.52 18.59
C GLU A 319 2.26 -21.51 18.08
N LEU A 320 0.99 -21.61 18.49
CA LEU A 320 -0.04 -20.67 18.09
C LEU A 320 0.33 -19.26 18.56
N GLU A 321 0.76 -19.09 19.81
CA GLU A 321 1.20 -17.80 20.36
C GLU A 321 2.44 -17.26 19.64
N ALA A 322 3.43 -18.13 19.39
CA ALA A 322 4.67 -17.77 18.72
C ALA A 322 4.43 -17.32 17.26
N LEU A 323 3.59 -18.06 16.52
CA LEU A 323 3.18 -17.69 15.16
C LEU A 323 2.31 -16.42 15.19
N GLN A 324 1.38 -16.30 16.14
CA GLN A 324 0.59 -15.08 16.33
C GLN A 324 1.46 -13.85 16.60
N ALA A 325 2.55 -13.99 17.34
CA ALA A 325 3.50 -12.91 17.61
C ALA A 325 4.26 -12.47 16.33
N ILE A 326 4.65 -13.42 15.47
CA ILE A 326 5.26 -13.10 14.17
C ILE A 326 4.27 -12.38 13.26
N PHE A 327 3.03 -12.87 13.20
CA PHE A 327 1.97 -12.32 12.34
C PHE A 327 1.17 -11.16 12.98
N GLU A 328 1.59 -10.65 14.15
CA GLU A 328 0.93 -9.56 14.90
C GLU A 328 -0.59 -9.73 15.02
N LEU A 329 -0.99 -10.87 15.59
CA LEU A 329 -2.35 -11.09 16.10
C LEU A 329 -2.55 -10.51 17.52
N SER A 330 -1.48 -10.10 18.21
CA SER A 330 -1.57 -9.46 19.53
C SER A 330 -1.84 -7.96 19.39
N GLY A 331 -3.11 -7.64 19.15
CA GLY A 331 -3.59 -6.26 19.02
C GLY A 331 -5.04 -6.12 18.52
N SER A 332 -5.82 -7.20 18.42
CA SER A 332 -7.26 -7.09 18.14
C SER A 332 -8.08 -7.78 19.23
N GLU A 333 -7.86 -7.36 20.47
CA GLU A 333 -8.95 -7.28 21.43
C GLU A 333 -9.53 -5.88 21.36
N ARG A 334 -10.70 -5.75 20.74
CA ARG A 334 -11.76 -4.80 21.07
C ARG A 334 -11.33 -3.38 21.45
N LEU A 335 -11.24 -2.49 20.48
CA LEU A 335 -11.68 -1.10 20.64
C LEU A 335 -12.27 -0.61 19.31
N ASP A 336 -13.57 -0.85 19.15
CA ASP A 336 -14.44 0.08 18.43
C ASP A 336 -14.39 1.41 19.21
N ASP A 337 -13.52 2.33 18.81
CA ASP A 337 -13.69 3.80 18.85
C ASP A 337 -12.34 4.52 18.71
N MET A 338 -12.23 5.26 17.59
CA MET A 338 -11.49 6.52 17.35
C MET A 338 -10.54 6.52 16.14
N PRO A 339 -10.53 7.61 15.34
CA PRO A 339 -9.84 7.66 14.06
C PRO A 339 -8.37 8.12 14.19
N SER A 340 -7.52 7.46 13.39
CA SER A 340 -6.29 7.94 12.74
C SER A 340 -5.31 8.83 13.52
N ALA A 341 -4.14 8.27 13.87
CA ALA A 341 -2.85 8.99 13.82
C ALA A 341 -1.64 8.05 13.99
N SER A 342 -1.30 7.26 12.98
CA SER A 342 0.11 6.92 12.70
C SER A 342 0.24 6.42 11.26
N GLY A 343 0.91 7.21 10.42
CA GLY A 343 1.08 6.95 9.00
C GLY A 343 2.06 5.82 8.72
N VAL A 344 1.64 4.58 8.97
CA VAL A 344 2.23 3.42 8.31
C VAL A 344 1.43 3.20 7.03
N ILE A 345 2.10 3.36 5.89
CA ILE A 345 1.51 3.10 4.57
C ILE A 345 1.14 1.61 4.53
N THR A 346 -0.14 1.32 4.75
CA THR A 346 -0.71 0.00 4.53
C THR A 346 -0.57 -0.30 3.04
N ILE A 347 0.29 -1.27 2.73
CA ILE A 347 0.39 -1.86 1.40
C ILE A 347 -1.01 -2.38 1.06
N ALA A 348 -1.47 -2.11 -0.16
CA ALA A 348 -2.82 -2.39 -0.67
C ALA A 348 -3.47 -3.67 -0.08
N PRO A 349 -4.78 -3.66 0.26
CA PRO A 349 -5.45 -4.81 0.84
C PRO A 349 -5.51 -5.91 -0.22
N THR A 350 -4.61 -6.87 -0.10
CA THR A 350 -4.70 -8.13 -0.84
C THR A 350 -5.50 -9.06 0.07
N ASP A 351 -6.58 -9.65 -0.43
CA ASP A 351 -7.59 -10.48 0.25
C ASP A 351 -7.06 -11.73 1.01
N LEU A 352 -5.74 -11.91 1.12
CA LEU A 352 -5.11 -12.96 1.91
C LEU A 352 -4.60 -12.37 3.23
N ASP A 353 -5.38 -12.54 4.28
CA ASP A 353 -4.91 -12.29 5.63
C ASP A 353 -3.89 -13.37 6.01
N LEU A 354 -2.65 -12.97 6.31
CA LEU A 354 -1.60 -13.85 6.85
C LEU A 354 -2.07 -14.64 8.09
N ARG A 355 -3.13 -14.15 8.75
CA ARG A 355 -3.82 -14.76 9.90
C ARG A 355 -4.44 -16.11 9.58
N ASP A 356 -4.93 -16.31 8.35
CA ASP A 356 -5.56 -17.56 7.93
C ASP A 356 -4.55 -18.72 7.86
N HIS A 357 -3.26 -18.39 7.71
CA HIS A 357 -2.19 -19.39 7.64
C HIS A 357 -1.67 -19.82 9.01
N VAL A 358 -2.05 -19.16 10.11
CA VAL A 358 -1.52 -19.45 11.45
C VAL A 358 -1.94 -20.83 11.95
N ARG A 359 -3.23 -21.14 11.89
CA ARG A 359 -3.76 -22.43 12.38
C ARG A 359 -3.28 -23.62 11.53
N PRO A 360 -3.31 -23.58 10.19
CA PRO A 360 -2.76 -24.66 9.37
C PRO A 360 -1.25 -24.85 9.56
N LEU A 361 -0.51 -23.75 9.77
CA LEU A 361 0.94 -23.82 9.99
C LEU A 361 1.27 -24.43 11.35
N ALA A 362 0.50 -24.12 12.39
CA ALA A 362 0.62 -24.76 13.70
C ALA A 362 0.28 -26.26 13.66
N ASP A 363 -0.76 -26.65 12.94
CA ASP A 363 -1.07 -28.08 12.75
C ASP A 363 0.06 -28.81 12.01
N LYS A 364 0.57 -28.19 10.94
CA LYS A 364 1.70 -28.71 10.17
C LYS A 364 2.98 -28.76 11.00
N SER A 365 3.25 -27.80 11.88
CA SER A 365 4.46 -27.81 12.70
C SER A 365 4.52 -28.98 13.67
N LEU A 366 3.38 -29.51 14.13
CA LEU A 366 3.33 -30.66 15.03
C LEU A 366 3.37 -32.03 14.33
N GLU A 367 3.33 -32.11 12.99
CA GLU A 367 3.16 -33.37 12.23
C GLU A 367 4.13 -34.51 12.62
N ASN A 368 5.42 -34.21 12.80
CA ASN A 368 6.42 -35.21 13.16
C ASN A 368 6.27 -35.69 14.61
N ALA A 369 6.03 -34.76 15.54
CA ALA A 369 5.75 -35.09 16.94
C ALA A 369 4.45 -35.89 17.06
N LEU A 370 3.43 -35.57 16.26
CA LEU A 370 2.16 -36.29 16.18
C LEU A 370 2.34 -37.72 15.68
N SER A 371 3.17 -37.92 14.66
CA SER A 371 3.50 -39.26 14.15
C SER A 371 4.17 -40.11 15.22
N ALA A 372 5.11 -39.51 15.97
CA ALA A 372 5.81 -40.17 17.07
C ALA A 372 4.89 -40.48 18.28
N PHE A 373 3.96 -39.58 18.59
CA PHE A 373 2.90 -39.77 19.59
C PHE A 373 1.93 -40.89 19.19
N ARG A 374 1.49 -40.89 17.92
CA ARG A 374 0.55 -41.87 17.37
C ARG A 374 1.11 -43.28 17.49
N LEU A 375 2.34 -43.51 17.03
CA LEU A 375 2.97 -44.83 17.08
C LEU A 375 3.06 -45.38 18.51
N ARG A 376 3.47 -44.52 19.46
CA ARG A 376 3.58 -44.90 20.88
C ARG A 376 2.21 -45.20 21.49
N THR A 377 1.21 -44.38 21.19
CA THR A 377 -0.15 -44.58 21.73
C THR A 377 -0.81 -45.80 21.12
N GLU A 378 -0.64 -46.06 19.82
CA GLU A 378 -1.09 -47.31 19.18
C GLU A 378 -0.46 -48.53 19.84
N HIS A 379 0.84 -48.47 20.17
CA HIS A 379 1.51 -49.53 20.91
C HIS A 379 0.88 -49.76 22.28
N VAL A 380 0.70 -48.70 23.08
CA VAL A 380 0.05 -48.76 24.40
C VAL A 380 -1.35 -49.40 24.28
N ILE A 381 -2.16 -48.97 23.30
CA ILE A 381 -3.50 -49.54 23.08
C ILE A 381 -3.41 -51.05 22.76
N SER A 382 -2.45 -51.46 21.92
CA SER A 382 -2.31 -52.86 21.52
C SER A 382 -1.77 -53.78 22.63
N SER A 383 -0.99 -53.25 23.57
CA SER A 383 -0.35 -54.02 24.63
C SER A 383 -1.26 -54.27 25.85
N HIS A 384 -2.34 -53.49 26.00
CA HIS A 384 -3.24 -53.60 27.15
C HIS A 384 -4.57 -54.24 26.75
N GLU A 385 -4.97 -55.26 27.52
CA GLU A 385 -6.24 -55.99 27.33
C GLU A 385 -7.27 -55.66 28.43
N GLU A 386 -6.96 -54.74 29.34
CA GLU A 386 -7.85 -54.39 30.45
C GLU A 386 -8.92 -53.37 30.00
N PRO A 387 -10.23 -53.70 30.06
CA PRO A 387 -11.30 -52.81 29.60
C PRO A 387 -11.35 -51.46 30.34
N THR A 388 -11.04 -51.45 31.64
CA THR A 388 -11.04 -50.22 32.46
C THR A 388 -9.97 -49.25 32.01
N LEU A 389 -8.76 -49.75 31.72
CA LEU A 389 -7.63 -48.93 31.24
C LEU A 389 -7.89 -48.42 29.82
N LEU A 390 -8.34 -49.29 28.91
CA LEU A 390 -8.69 -48.90 27.53
C LEU A 390 -9.77 -47.82 27.50
N TYR A 391 -10.74 -47.89 28.42
CA TYR A 391 -11.74 -46.84 28.55
C TYR A 391 -11.16 -45.53 29.11
N GLY A 392 -10.29 -45.61 30.13
CA GLY A 392 -9.56 -44.45 30.63
C GLY A 392 -8.76 -43.73 29.54
N LEU A 393 -8.09 -44.49 28.66
CA LEU A 393 -7.38 -43.96 27.49
C LEU A 393 -8.34 -43.31 26.50
N LEU A 394 -9.45 -43.98 26.17
CA LEU A 394 -10.48 -43.45 25.28
C LEU A 394 -11.02 -42.09 25.78
N ASN A 395 -11.15 -41.94 27.09
CA ASN A 395 -11.60 -40.71 27.71
C ASN A 395 -10.63 -39.55 27.52
N ILE A 396 -9.34 -39.79 27.77
CA ILE A 396 -8.29 -38.79 27.57
C ILE A 396 -8.24 -38.37 26.10
N LEU A 397 -8.23 -39.34 25.18
CA LEU A 397 -8.23 -39.06 23.74
C LEU A 397 -9.42 -38.21 23.30
N THR A 398 -10.61 -38.53 23.81
CA THR A 398 -11.85 -37.80 23.47
C THR A 398 -11.87 -36.39 24.06
N PHE A 399 -11.39 -36.23 25.30
CA PHE A 399 -11.26 -34.92 25.95
C PHE A 399 -10.31 -33.99 25.18
N TYR A 400 -9.11 -34.48 24.84
CA TYR A 400 -8.14 -33.71 24.08
C TYR A 400 -8.60 -33.46 22.65
N ARG A 401 -9.31 -34.39 22.01
CA ARG A 401 -9.94 -34.18 20.69
C ARG A 401 -10.88 -32.98 20.70
N GLU A 402 -11.77 -32.85 21.69
CA GLU A 402 -12.65 -31.68 21.81
C GLU A 402 -11.89 -30.39 22.12
N THR A 403 -10.79 -30.49 22.88
CA THR A 403 -9.91 -29.35 23.19
C THR A 403 -9.19 -28.85 21.93
N PHE A 404 -8.59 -29.74 21.15
CA PHE A 404 -7.91 -29.41 19.89
C PHE A 404 -8.86 -28.90 18.82
N LYS A 405 -10.07 -29.46 18.74
CA LYS A 405 -11.11 -28.98 17.84
C LYS A 405 -11.49 -27.52 18.10
N LYS A 406 -11.46 -27.07 19.37
CA LYS A 406 -11.71 -25.67 19.74
C LYS A 406 -10.53 -24.75 19.39
N LEU A 407 -9.30 -25.23 19.49
CA LEU A 407 -8.08 -24.45 19.27
C LEU A 407 -7.78 -24.22 17.78
N VAL A 408 -7.78 -25.29 16.97
CA VAL A 408 -7.27 -25.26 15.59
C VAL A 408 -8.39 -25.42 14.55
N GLY A 409 -9.52 -26.01 14.94
CA GLY A 409 -10.64 -26.33 14.05
C GLY A 409 -10.76 -27.84 13.76
N ALA A 410 -11.85 -28.24 13.10
CA ALA A 410 -12.18 -29.64 12.89
C ALA A 410 -11.35 -30.34 11.79
N ASP A 411 -10.84 -29.58 10.82
CA ASP A 411 -10.20 -30.11 9.61
C ASP A 411 -8.66 -30.09 9.72
N THR A 412 -8.15 -30.68 10.81
CA THR A 412 -6.72 -30.66 11.15
C THR A 412 -6.17 -32.07 11.33
N LEU A 413 -4.90 -32.27 11.02
CA LEU A 413 -4.20 -33.55 11.20
C LEU A 413 -4.23 -33.99 12.66
N LEU A 414 -4.08 -33.05 13.60
CA LEU A 414 -4.19 -33.30 15.03
C LEU A 414 -5.54 -33.89 15.44
N VAL A 415 -6.65 -33.31 14.96
CA VAL A 415 -7.99 -33.83 15.25
C VAL A 415 -8.22 -35.17 14.55
N ALA A 416 -7.76 -35.34 13.31
CA ALA A 416 -7.89 -36.61 12.58
C ALA A 416 -7.09 -37.76 13.22
N THR A 417 -5.87 -37.49 13.70
CA THR A 417 -5.03 -38.49 14.38
C THR A 417 -5.62 -38.90 15.72
N THR A 418 -6.10 -37.94 16.52
CA THR A 418 -6.78 -38.24 17.79
C THR A 418 -8.09 -39.00 17.60
N ASP A 419 -8.88 -38.68 16.57
CA ASP A 419 -10.10 -39.41 16.21
C ASP A 419 -9.79 -40.86 15.76
N SER A 420 -8.74 -41.03 14.94
CA SER A 420 -8.24 -42.35 14.54
C SER A 420 -7.83 -43.20 15.75
N LEU A 421 -7.03 -42.63 16.67
CA LEU A 421 -6.62 -43.31 17.90
C LEU A 421 -7.80 -43.66 18.81
N ALA A 422 -8.78 -42.77 18.94
CA ALA A 422 -10.00 -43.03 19.69
C ALA A 422 -10.80 -44.19 19.05
N SER A 423 -10.87 -44.24 17.71
CA SER A 423 -11.53 -45.32 17.00
C SER A 423 -10.80 -46.66 17.18
N THR A 424 -9.46 -46.67 17.18
CA THR A 424 -8.65 -47.86 17.45
C THR A 424 -8.83 -48.35 18.88
N THR A 425 -8.80 -47.44 19.85
CA THR A 425 -9.07 -47.76 21.27
C THR A 425 -10.46 -48.33 21.47
N THR A 426 -11.45 -47.77 20.77
CA THR A 426 -12.84 -48.26 20.78
C THR A 426 -12.91 -49.69 20.25
N ARG A 427 -12.25 -49.99 19.11
CA ARG A 427 -12.23 -51.35 18.54
C ARG A 427 -11.52 -52.35 19.47
N GLN A 428 -10.41 -51.95 20.08
CA GLN A 428 -9.68 -52.78 21.03
C GLN A 428 -10.53 -53.09 22.26
N LEU A 429 -11.19 -52.06 22.84
CA LEU A 429 -12.11 -52.23 23.96
C LEU A 429 -13.24 -53.20 23.61
N GLN A 430 -13.84 -53.07 22.41
CA GLN A 430 -14.86 -54.01 21.96
C GLN A 430 -14.31 -55.43 21.81
N SER A 431 -13.07 -55.60 21.32
CA SER A 431 -12.45 -56.92 21.24
C SER A 431 -12.29 -57.54 22.62
N CYS A 432 -11.70 -56.80 23.57
CA CYS A 432 -11.53 -57.27 24.95
C CYS A 432 -12.87 -57.67 25.60
N LEU A 433 -13.92 -56.88 25.40
CA LEU A 433 -15.26 -57.21 25.91
C LEU A 433 -15.84 -58.49 25.27
N ARG A 434 -15.64 -58.68 23.95
CA ARG A 434 -16.06 -59.91 23.26
C ARG A 434 -15.25 -61.12 23.68
N ASP A 435 -13.95 -60.97 23.93
CA ASP A 435 -13.08 -62.07 24.35
C ASP A 435 -13.37 -62.51 25.79
N LEU A 436 -13.71 -61.56 26.67
CA LEU A 436 -14.28 -61.87 28.00
C LEU A 436 -15.55 -62.73 27.89
N PHE A 437 -16.46 -62.39 26.98
CA PHE A 437 -17.65 -63.21 26.75
C PHE A 437 -17.32 -64.59 26.16
N ARG A 438 -16.41 -64.67 25.18
CA ARG A 438 -15.97 -65.95 24.60
C ARG A 438 -15.36 -66.88 25.64
N SER A 439 -14.55 -66.36 26.56
CA SER A 439 -13.99 -67.16 27.65
C SER A 439 -15.07 -67.78 28.53
N VAL A 440 -16.16 -67.04 28.80
CA VAL A 440 -17.31 -67.52 29.55
C VAL A 440 -18.14 -68.53 28.74
N GLN A 441 -18.19 -68.41 27.42
CA GLN A 441 -18.84 -69.41 26.55
C GLN A 441 -18.06 -70.71 26.37
N GLN A 442 -16.75 -70.71 26.57
CA GLN A 442 -15.96 -71.94 26.47
C GLN A 442 -16.16 -72.86 27.68
N ASP A 443 -16.53 -72.30 28.82
CA ASP A 443 -16.71 -73.01 30.09
C ASP A 443 -18.14 -72.78 30.64
N ILE A 444 -19.15 -73.07 29.81
CA ILE A 444 -20.57 -72.85 30.17
C ILE A 444 -20.94 -73.74 31.36
N PRO A 445 -21.24 -73.18 32.54
CA PRO A 445 -21.69 -73.96 33.67
C PRO A 445 -23.10 -74.50 33.40
N LYS A 446 -23.38 -75.73 33.82
CA LYS A 446 -24.74 -76.26 33.82
C LYS A 446 -25.64 -75.36 34.69
N PRO A 447 -26.91 -75.16 34.32
CA PRO A 447 -27.84 -74.36 35.12
C PRO A 447 -27.91 -74.91 36.56
N THR A 448 -27.86 -74.01 37.54
CA THR A 448 -27.94 -74.38 38.95
C THR A 448 -29.32 -74.98 39.24
N PRO A 449 -29.40 -76.04 40.07
CA PRO A 449 -30.68 -76.68 40.41
C PRO A 449 -31.64 -75.73 41.13
N ASP A 450 -31.12 -74.68 41.76
CA ASP A 450 -31.88 -73.66 42.49
C ASP A 450 -32.48 -72.56 41.59
N LEU A 451 -32.30 -72.65 40.27
CA LEU A 451 -32.76 -71.65 39.28
C LEU A 451 -32.23 -70.23 39.56
N SER A 452 -31.11 -70.14 40.28
CA SER A 452 -30.42 -68.89 40.59
C SER A 452 -29.62 -68.39 39.37
N PRO A 453 -29.38 -67.07 39.27
CA PRO A 453 -28.55 -66.53 38.22
C PRO A 453 -27.13 -67.13 38.27
N PRO A 454 -26.52 -67.48 37.13
CA PRO A 454 -25.17 -68.03 37.11
C PRO A 454 -24.13 -67.07 37.70
N LEU A 455 -23.10 -67.61 38.34
CA LEU A 455 -22.02 -66.82 38.93
C LEU A 455 -21.29 -65.95 37.88
N PHE A 456 -21.11 -66.45 36.66
CA PHE A 456 -20.51 -65.67 35.57
C PHE A 456 -21.31 -64.39 35.25
N LEU A 457 -22.63 -64.42 35.42
CA LEU A 457 -23.48 -63.26 35.19
C LEU A 457 -23.28 -62.24 36.31
N HIS A 458 -23.21 -62.69 37.56
CA HIS A 458 -22.91 -61.82 38.70
C HIS A 458 -21.54 -61.13 38.56
N ASP A 459 -20.50 -61.88 38.17
CA ASP A 459 -19.16 -61.34 37.97
C ASP A 459 -19.11 -60.36 36.79
N ALA A 460 -19.76 -60.68 35.68
CA ALA A 460 -19.86 -59.81 34.51
C ALA A 460 -20.63 -58.51 34.84
N MET A 461 -21.76 -58.61 35.55
CA MET A 461 -22.54 -57.45 35.98
C MET A 461 -21.77 -56.61 37.02
N GLY A 462 -20.96 -57.24 37.89
CA GLY A 462 -20.05 -56.53 38.79
C GLY A 462 -18.97 -55.73 38.07
N ARG A 463 -18.32 -56.33 37.06
CA ARG A 463 -17.33 -55.66 36.20
C ARG A 463 -17.97 -54.53 35.38
N PHE A 464 -19.14 -54.79 34.79
CA PHE A 464 -19.92 -53.78 34.06
C PHE A 464 -20.29 -52.60 34.97
N ARG A 465 -20.71 -52.85 36.20
CA ARG A 465 -21.01 -51.79 37.18
C ARG A 465 -19.78 -50.94 37.49
N SER A 466 -18.62 -51.56 37.67
CA SER A 466 -17.36 -50.83 37.89
C SER A 466 -17.01 -49.96 36.69
N LEU A 467 -17.18 -50.51 35.48
CA LEU A 467 -16.98 -49.81 34.23
C LEU A 467 -17.93 -48.61 34.14
N VAL A 468 -19.26 -48.81 34.25
CA VAL A 468 -20.28 -47.73 34.20
C VAL A 468 -20.03 -46.64 35.25
N LYS A 469 -19.57 -47.00 36.46
CA LYS A 469 -19.19 -46.00 37.47
C LYS A 469 -17.98 -45.17 37.03
N SER A 470 -16.99 -45.78 36.37
CA SER A 470 -15.88 -45.01 35.80
C SER A 470 -16.32 -44.17 34.58
N PHE A 471 -17.39 -44.55 33.86
CA PHE A 471 -18.02 -43.72 32.83
C PHE A 471 -18.67 -42.45 33.41
N GLU A 472 -19.44 -42.58 34.49
CA GLU A 472 -20.13 -41.44 35.10
C GLU A 472 -19.17 -40.41 35.69
N ALA A 473 -18.05 -40.88 36.27
CA ALA A 473 -17.02 -40.02 36.83
C ALA A 473 -16.22 -39.22 35.77
N SER A 474 -16.36 -39.56 34.48
CA SER A 474 -15.62 -38.93 33.38
C SER A 474 -16.24 -37.60 32.93
N LEU A 475 -15.41 -36.59 32.64
CA LEU A 475 -15.78 -35.20 32.33
C LEU A 475 -16.22 -34.95 30.86
N ILE A 476 -16.62 -36.00 30.14
CA ILE A 476 -16.91 -35.92 28.69
C ILE A 476 -18.38 -35.54 28.44
N SER A 477 -18.63 -34.97 27.24
CA SER A 477 -19.98 -34.66 26.72
C SER A 477 -20.95 -35.85 26.79
N ASP A 478 -22.20 -35.55 27.15
CA ASP A 478 -23.29 -36.53 27.32
C ASP A 478 -23.63 -37.30 26.04
N SER A 479 -23.37 -36.71 24.86
CA SER A 479 -23.58 -37.38 23.57
C SER A 479 -22.62 -38.54 23.35
N TYR A 480 -21.37 -38.39 23.82
CA TYR A 480 -20.36 -39.43 23.74
C TYR A 480 -20.59 -40.52 24.80
N LYS A 481 -20.97 -40.12 26.02
CA LYS A 481 -21.37 -41.04 27.09
C LYS A 481 -22.50 -41.97 26.64
N SER A 482 -23.51 -41.42 25.95
CA SER A 482 -24.62 -42.21 25.40
C SER A 482 -24.16 -43.24 24.37
N ARG A 483 -23.29 -42.85 23.43
CA ARG A 483 -22.76 -43.75 22.39
C ARG A 483 -21.85 -44.83 22.95
N ALA A 484 -20.99 -44.47 23.91
CA ALA A 484 -20.10 -45.43 24.56
C ALA A 484 -20.90 -46.43 25.39
N PHE A 485 -21.95 -45.98 26.09
CA PHE A 485 -22.89 -46.87 26.78
C PHE A 485 -23.58 -47.83 25.81
N ASP A 486 -24.10 -47.34 24.68
CA ASP A 486 -24.75 -48.19 23.68
C ASP A 486 -23.81 -49.28 23.14
N MET A 487 -22.55 -48.93 22.89
CA MET A 487 -21.52 -49.87 22.45
C MET A 487 -21.26 -50.97 23.51
N ILE A 488 -21.12 -50.59 24.77
CA ILE A 488 -20.82 -51.56 25.84
C ILE A 488 -22.04 -52.41 26.13
N TYR A 489 -23.22 -51.83 26.05
CA TYR A 489 -24.46 -52.56 26.14
C TYR A 489 -24.58 -53.60 25.01
N SER A 490 -24.28 -53.23 23.76
CA SER A 490 -24.37 -54.14 22.63
C SER A 490 -23.30 -55.23 22.64
N GLU A 491 -22.07 -54.90 23.03
CA GLU A 491 -20.91 -55.81 22.95
C GLU A 491 -20.65 -56.59 24.26
N ALA A 492 -21.04 -56.07 25.42
CA ALA A 492 -20.85 -56.73 26.71
C ALA A 492 -22.16 -57.18 27.35
N MET A 493 -23.21 -56.37 27.43
CA MET A 493 -24.42 -56.79 28.17
C MET A 493 -25.31 -57.77 27.38
N LYS A 494 -25.55 -57.49 26.11
CA LYS A 494 -26.42 -58.29 25.24
C LYS A 494 -25.94 -59.75 25.05
N PRO A 495 -24.65 -60.05 24.82
CA PRO A 495 -24.20 -61.42 24.64
C PRO A 495 -24.37 -62.27 25.90
N TYR A 496 -24.14 -61.72 27.11
CA TYR A 496 -24.33 -62.44 28.36
C TYR A 496 -25.81 -62.79 28.61
N ILE A 497 -26.73 -61.88 28.28
CA ILE A 497 -28.17 -62.15 28.33
C ILE A 497 -28.56 -63.24 27.32
N GLN A 498 -28.02 -63.20 26.09
CA GLN A 498 -28.24 -64.24 25.08
C GLN A 498 -27.65 -65.61 25.50
N GLY A 499 -26.52 -65.61 26.23
CA GLY A 499 -25.97 -66.80 26.86
C GLY A 499 -26.95 -67.40 27.88
N CYS A 500 -27.55 -66.56 28.73
CA CYS A 500 -28.59 -66.99 29.66
C CYS A 500 -29.87 -67.46 28.94
N GLU A 501 -30.24 -66.87 27.81
CA GLU A 501 -31.36 -67.34 26.96
C GLU A 501 -31.10 -68.73 26.38
N THR A 502 -29.84 -69.05 26.06
CA THR A 502 -29.46 -70.36 25.55
C THR A 502 -29.50 -71.41 26.66
N LEU A 503 -28.91 -71.10 27.83
CA LEU A 503 -29.01 -71.93 29.05
C LEU A 503 -30.45 -72.19 29.49
N SER A 504 -31.32 -71.18 29.34
CA SER A 504 -32.73 -71.29 29.69
C SER A 504 -33.50 -72.28 28.79
N LYS A 505 -33.06 -72.51 27.54
CA LYS A 505 -33.75 -73.42 26.62
C LYS A 505 -33.55 -74.89 26.98
N ASP A 506 -32.47 -75.20 27.71
CA ASP A 506 -32.16 -76.55 28.16
C ASP A 506 -32.97 -76.97 29.41
N LEU A 507 -33.72 -76.03 30.02
CA LEU A 507 -34.57 -76.26 31.18
C LEU A 507 -36.04 -76.50 30.79
N PRO A 508 -36.76 -77.39 31.48
CA PRO A 508 -38.19 -77.62 31.24
C PRO A 508 -39.04 -76.41 31.67
N SER A 509 -40.18 -76.19 30.98
CA SER A 509 -41.19 -75.21 31.41
C SER A 509 -41.89 -75.70 32.68
N PRO A 510 -42.08 -74.88 33.75
CA PRO A 510 -41.93 -73.42 33.83
C PRO A 510 -40.56 -72.92 34.35
N GLN A 511 -39.62 -73.81 34.66
CA GLN A 511 -38.33 -73.47 35.29
C GLN A 511 -37.48 -72.56 34.40
N CYS A 512 -37.55 -72.72 33.08
CA CYS A 512 -36.90 -71.83 32.11
C CYS A 512 -37.31 -70.35 32.29
N HIS A 513 -38.59 -70.07 32.51
CA HIS A 513 -39.09 -68.70 32.68
C HIS A 513 -38.63 -68.10 34.02
N ILE A 514 -38.64 -68.90 35.09
CA ILE A 514 -38.19 -68.47 36.43
C ILE A 514 -36.70 -68.13 36.41
N PHE A 515 -35.89 -69.00 35.81
CA PHE A 515 -34.45 -68.78 35.64
C PHE A 515 -34.15 -67.51 34.83
N MET A 516 -34.85 -67.30 33.71
CA MET A 516 -34.71 -66.10 32.89
C MET A 516 -35.11 -64.82 33.64
N VAL A 517 -36.20 -64.85 34.42
CA VAL A 517 -36.63 -63.74 35.27
C VAL A 517 -35.54 -63.37 36.29
N ASN A 518 -34.98 -64.36 36.97
CA ASN A 518 -33.93 -64.15 37.97
C ASN A 518 -32.66 -63.56 37.33
N CYS A 519 -32.23 -64.06 36.16
CA CYS A 519 -31.09 -63.51 35.42
C CYS A 519 -31.33 -62.05 34.98
N LEU A 520 -32.55 -61.76 34.53
CA LEU A 520 -32.96 -60.43 34.11
C LEU A 520 -33.06 -59.46 35.30
N GLU A 521 -33.44 -59.91 36.49
CA GLU A 521 -33.47 -59.09 37.70
C GLU A 521 -32.07 -58.61 38.10
N VAL A 522 -31.07 -59.49 38.11
CA VAL A 522 -29.68 -59.12 38.37
C VAL A 522 -29.19 -58.06 37.38
N SER A 523 -29.59 -58.19 36.11
CA SER A 523 -29.23 -57.25 35.06
C SER A 523 -29.87 -55.85 35.23
N LYS A 524 -31.05 -55.76 35.89
CA LYS A 524 -31.72 -54.48 36.20
C LYS A 524 -31.02 -53.72 37.32
N VAL A 525 -30.63 -54.40 38.40
CA VAL A 525 -29.99 -53.77 39.58
C VAL A 525 -28.67 -53.09 39.22
N THR A 526 -28.09 -53.46 38.08
CA THR A 526 -26.93 -52.80 37.45
C THR A 526 -27.28 -51.66 36.50
N ASN A 527 -28.48 -51.63 35.93
CA ASN A 527 -28.96 -50.60 35.00
C ASN A 527 -29.55 -49.37 35.70
N ASP A 528 -29.92 -49.46 36.97
CA ASP A 528 -30.38 -48.31 37.77
C ASP A 528 -29.29 -47.21 37.93
N PHE A 529 -28.04 -47.53 37.59
CA PHE A 529 -26.89 -46.61 37.57
C PHE A 529 -26.72 -45.85 36.24
N ALA A 530 -27.65 -45.93 35.28
CA ALA A 530 -27.59 -45.12 34.05
C ALA A 530 -29.00 -44.78 33.53
N PRO A 531 -29.68 -43.75 34.08
CA PRO A 531 -31.04 -43.38 33.68
C PRO A 531 -31.14 -42.78 32.26
N ILE A 532 -30.02 -42.51 31.59
CA ILE A 532 -29.97 -41.59 30.45
C ILE A 532 -30.33 -42.25 29.09
N THR A 533 -30.21 -43.58 28.93
CA THR A 533 -30.35 -44.21 27.58
C THR A 533 -31.45 -45.29 27.47
N ILE A 534 -32.18 -45.59 28.55
CA ILE A 534 -33.07 -46.78 28.60
C ILE A 534 -34.45 -46.53 27.96
N SER A 535 -34.78 -45.31 27.53
CA SER A 535 -36.09 -45.01 26.92
C SER A 535 -36.31 -45.65 25.54
N LYS A 536 -35.27 -46.23 24.90
CA LYS A 536 -35.34 -46.72 23.51
C LYS A 536 -34.92 -48.18 23.27
N SER A 537 -34.54 -48.96 24.28
CA SER A 537 -34.13 -50.35 24.04
C SER A 537 -35.32 -51.32 23.97
N PRO A 538 -35.33 -52.32 23.07
CA PRO A 538 -36.40 -53.33 23.00
C PRO A 538 -36.48 -54.21 24.25
N LEU A 539 -35.47 -54.15 25.12
CA LEU A 539 -35.46 -54.82 26.40
C LEU A 539 -36.40 -54.16 27.41
N THR A 540 -36.63 -52.84 27.38
CA THR A 540 -37.60 -52.18 28.29
C THR A 540 -39.04 -52.66 28.05
N CYS A 541 -39.40 -52.97 26.80
CA CYS A 541 -40.66 -53.63 26.46
C CYS A 541 -40.74 -55.07 26.98
N LYS A 542 -39.69 -55.88 26.76
CA LYS A 542 -39.62 -57.24 27.32
C LYS A 542 -39.65 -57.23 28.85
N PHE A 543 -38.98 -56.29 29.50
CA PHE A 543 -38.96 -56.12 30.95
C PHE A 543 -40.32 -55.71 31.53
N ARG A 544 -41.08 -54.85 30.85
CA ARG A 544 -42.46 -54.51 31.23
C ARG A 544 -43.39 -55.72 31.11
N ILE A 545 -43.28 -56.47 30.02
CA ILE A 545 -44.07 -57.69 29.80
C ILE A 545 -43.71 -58.76 30.85
N LEU A 546 -42.42 -58.94 31.14
CA LEU A 546 -41.97 -59.88 32.16
C LEU A 546 -42.42 -59.49 33.57
N TYR A 547 -42.49 -58.19 33.89
CA TYR A 547 -42.99 -57.70 35.18
C TYR A 547 -44.49 -57.92 35.34
N VAL A 548 -45.26 -57.73 34.27
CA VAL A 548 -46.68 -58.09 34.22
C VAL A 548 -46.86 -59.60 34.38
N CYS A 549 -46.01 -60.41 33.73
CA CYS A 549 -46.01 -61.86 33.87
C CYS A 549 -45.57 -62.32 35.27
N GLN A 550 -44.57 -61.70 35.89
CA GLN A 550 -44.10 -62.02 37.24
C GLN A 550 -45.14 -61.63 38.28
N ALA A 551 -45.81 -60.47 38.11
CA ALA A 551 -46.96 -60.08 38.92
C ALA A 551 -48.18 -61.00 38.70
N MET A 552 -48.38 -61.51 37.48
CA MET A 552 -49.41 -62.52 37.18
C MET A 552 -49.06 -63.88 37.79
N VAL A 553 -47.82 -64.33 37.73
CA VAL A 553 -47.36 -65.60 38.32
C VAL A 553 -47.40 -65.52 39.83
N LEU A 554 -46.99 -64.41 40.45
CA LEU A 554 -47.17 -64.19 41.89
C LEU A 554 -48.66 -64.15 42.27
N LYS A 555 -49.52 -63.55 41.44
CA LYS A 555 -50.98 -63.58 41.65
C LYS A 555 -51.53 -65.00 41.51
N ILE A 556 -51.10 -65.78 40.52
CA ILE A 556 -51.53 -67.17 40.30
C ILE A 556 -51.06 -68.06 41.45
N ILE A 557 -49.81 -67.91 41.90
CA ILE A 557 -49.27 -68.59 43.08
C ILE A 557 -50.03 -68.18 44.35
N CYS A 558 -50.34 -66.89 44.53
CA CYS A 558 -51.19 -66.43 45.64
C CYS A 558 -52.64 -66.93 45.55
N ILE A 559 -53.18 -67.14 44.35
CA ILE A 559 -54.52 -67.69 44.12
C ILE A 559 -54.52 -69.20 44.41
N LEU A 560 -53.49 -69.93 43.97
CA LEU A 560 -53.30 -71.37 44.23
C LEU A 560 -52.97 -71.68 45.70
N LEU A 561 -52.26 -70.78 46.39
CA LEU A 561 -52.04 -70.86 47.85
C LEU A 561 -53.27 -70.41 48.67
N LYS A 562 -54.20 -69.66 48.06
CA LYS A 562 -55.46 -69.23 48.69
C LYS A 562 -56.64 -70.17 48.44
N THR A 563 -56.52 -71.20 47.60
CA THR A 563 -57.51 -72.27 47.51
C THR A 563 -57.33 -73.24 48.68
N PRO A 564 -58.23 -73.26 49.68
CA PRO A 564 -58.07 -74.16 50.81
C PRO A 564 -58.40 -75.59 50.38
N LEU A 565 -57.56 -76.54 50.80
CA LEU A 565 -58.04 -77.83 51.27
C LEU A 565 -59.20 -77.57 52.25
N ILE A 566 -60.45 -77.60 51.78
CA ILE A 566 -61.69 -77.95 52.51
C ILE A 566 -62.76 -78.12 51.41
N ALA A 567 -62.94 -79.35 50.94
CA ALA A 567 -64.23 -79.95 50.56
C ALA A 567 -64.02 -81.32 49.88
N THR A 568 -63.31 -82.25 50.53
CA THR A 568 -63.50 -83.72 50.39
C THR A 568 -62.59 -84.46 51.38
N PHE A 569 -62.78 -84.19 52.68
CA PHE A 569 -62.47 -85.12 53.77
C PHE A 569 -63.73 -85.33 54.65
N CYS A 570 -64.88 -85.38 53.98
CA CYS A 570 -66.17 -85.80 54.52
C CYS A 570 -66.88 -86.64 53.46
N GLN A 571 -66.33 -87.83 53.21
CA GLN A 571 -67.06 -89.09 53.15
C GLN A 571 -66.08 -90.24 53.39
#